data_AF-A0A3D1JQL0-F1
#
_entry.id   AF-A0A3D1JQL0-F1
#
_cell.length_a   1.000
_cell.length_b   1.000
_cell.length_c   1.000
_cell.angle_alpha   90.00
_cell.angle_beta   90.00
_cell.angle_gamma   90.00
#
_symmetry.space_group_name_H-M   'P 1'
#
loop_
_entity.id
_entity.type
_entity.pdbx_description
1 polymer ?
#
loop_
_entity_poly.entity_id
_entity_poly.type
_entity_poly.pdbx_seq_one_letter_code
_entity_poly.pdbx_strand_id
1 'polypeptide(L)'
;MVAGLLCALAGPVAAADKVALISSTMVLERKFKLMQEAARAQGVELAWTQVDAEGEKGVARVLDGARLVIVDAPRSEDQALVERVAGAQIRAARLPGVGIHVMSPPVRLRPQGLPPAQAQRVFD
;
A
#
# COMPACT_ATOMS: atom_id res chain seq x y z
N MET A 1 -27.56 35.00 -17.66
CA MET A 1 -27.31 34.16 -16.46
C MET A 1 -27.77 32.72 -16.71
N VAL A 2 -27.05 31.92 -17.51
CA VAL A 2 -27.34 30.47 -17.67
C VAL A 2 -26.03 29.73 -17.99
N ALA A 3 -25.04 29.79 -17.10
CA ALA A 3 -23.79 29.04 -17.24
C ALA A 3 -23.33 28.37 -15.94
N GLY A 4 -24.04 28.57 -14.82
CA GLY A 4 -23.62 28.11 -13.49
C GLY A 4 -24.19 26.75 -13.05
N LEU A 5 -25.08 26.11 -13.83
CA LEU A 5 -25.85 24.95 -13.35
C LEU A 5 -25.31 23.58 -13.83
N LEU A 6 -24.30 23.55 -14.70
CA LEU A 6 -23.77 22.29 -15.26
C LEU A 6 -22.57 21.71 -14.51
N CYS A 7 -21.92 22.47 -13.62
CA CYS A 7 -20.79 21.97 -12.81
C CYS A 7 -21.20 21.20 -11.55
N ALA A 8 -22.50 21.11 -11.24
CA ALA A 8 -23.00 20.43 -10.03
C ALA A 8 -23.36 18.94 -10.25
N LEU A 9 -23.24 18.43 -11.48
CA LEU A 9 -23.58 17.03 -11.83
C LEU A 9 -22.37 16.15 -12.12
N ALA A 10 -21.15 16.68 -12.06
CA ALA A 10 -19.95 15.87 -11.97
C ALA A 10 -19.79 15.41 -10.52
N GLY A 11 -20.67 14.50 -10.08
CA GLY A 11 -20.44 13.74 -8.86
C GLY A 11 -19.05 13.11 -8.89
N PRO A 12 -18.37 12.94 -7.75
CA PRO A 12 -17.06 12.32 -7.74
C PRO A 12 -17.20 10.96 -8.40
N VAL A 13 -16.55 10.77 -9.55
CA VAL A 13 -16.16 9.42 -9.97
C VAL A 13 -15.52 8.84 -8.74
N ALA A 14 -16.12 7.81 -8.14
CA ALA A 14 -15.59 7.17 -6.96
C ALA A 14 -14.17 6.74 -7.32
N ALA A 15 -13.19 7.55 -6.90
CA ALA A 15 -11.80 7.28 -7.16
C ALA A 15 -11.55 5.92 -6.51
N ALA A 16 -11.08 4.97 -7.32
CA ALA A 16 -10.74 3.63 -6.85
C ALA A 16 -9.96 3.77 -5.54
N ASP A 17 -10.36 3.03 -4.50
CA ASP A 17 -9.62 3.06 -3.25
C ASP A 17 -8.18 2.62 -3.57
N LYS A 18 -7.22 3.52 -3.33
CA LYS A 18 -5.81 3.26 -3.62
C LYS A 18 -5.14 2.62 -2.42
N VAL A 19 -4.44 1.52 -2.66
CA VAL A 19 -3.64 0.78 -1.68
C VAL A 19 -2.17 0.87 -2.10
N ALA A 20 -1.34 1.37 -1.19
CA ALA A 20 0.11 1.38 -1.37
C ALA A 20 0.70 0.04 -0.92
N LEU A 21 1.54 -0.57 -1.76
CA LEU A 21 2.33 -1.74 -1.40
C LEU A 21 3.83 -1.38 -1.47
N ILE A 22 4.53 -1.56 -0.35
CA ILE A 22 5.96 -1.24 -0.22
C ILE A 22 6.70 -2.55 0.09
N SER A 23 7.68 -2.88 -0.74
CA SER A 23 8.45 -4.13 -0.61
C SER A 23 9.93 -3.96 -1.00
N SER A 24 10.67 -5.05 -1.15
CA SER A 24 12.05 -5.12 -1.66
C SER A 24 12.13 -6.06 -2.89
N THR A 25 13.27 -6.06 -3.59
CA THR A 25 13.52 -6.95 -4.76
C THR A 25 13.57 -8.44 -4.41
N MET A 26 13.65 -8.80 -3.12
CA MET A 26 13.47 -10.18 -2.66
C MET A 26 12.07 -10.72 -3.05
N VAL A 27 11.04 -9.87 -3.02
CA VAL A 27 9.70 -10.29 -3.43
C VAL A 27 9.54 -10.11 -4.93
N LEU A 28 9.17 -11.20 -5.62
CA LEU A 28 9.05 -11.22 -7.08
C LEU A 28 7.98 -10.24 -7.58
N GLU A 29 8.32 -9.37 -8.54
CA GLU A 29 7.38 -8.44 -9.16
C GLU A 29 6.12 -9.11 -9.71
N ARG A 30 6.25 -10.36 -10.18
CA ARG A 30 5.10 -11.15 -10.67
C ARG A 30 4.01 -11.27 -9.62
N LYS A 31 4.36 -11.36 -8.33
CA LYS A 31 3.39 -11.35 -7.22
C LYS A 31 2.57 -10.07 -7.25
N PHE A 32 3.23 -8.92 -7.37
CA PHE A 32 2.56 -7.63 -7.36
C PHE A 32 1.70 -7.41 -8.60
N LYS A 33 2.14 -7.85 -9.77
CA LYS A 33 1.31 -7.80 -11.00
C LYS A 33 0.01 -8.61 -10.83
N LEU A 34 0.09 -9.82 -10.28
CA LEU A 34 -1.09 -10.63 -9.99
C LEU A 34 -2.01 -9.97 -8.95
N MET A 35 -1.44 -9.37 -7.89
CA MET A 35 -2.22 -8.62 -6.91
C MET A 35 -2.86 -7.37 -7.50
N GLN A 36 -2.18 -6.67 -8.42
CA GLN A 36 -2.73 -5.51 -9.13
C GLN A 36 -3.92 -5.90 -10.01
N GLU A 37 -3.81 -7.00 -10.75
CA GLU A 37 -4.91 -7.53 -11.56
C GLU A 37 -6.11 -7.90 -10.68
N ALA A 38 -5.89 -8.59 -9.57
CA ALA A 38 -6.93 -8.95 -8.62
C ALA A 38 -7.59 -7.72 -7.96
N ALA A 39 -6.78 -6.74 -7.53
CA ALA A 39 -7.29 -5.50 -6.94
C ALA A 39 -8.11 -4.69 -7.96
N ARG A 40 -7.63 -4.59 -9.20
CA ARG A 40 -8.32 -3.89 -10.28
C ARG A 40 -9.67 -4.54 -10.60
N ALA A 41 -9.76 -5.87 -10.57
CA ALA A 41 -11.03 -6.57 -10.74
C ALA A 41 -12.06 -6.23 -9.65
N GLN A 42 -11.61 -5.72 -8.50
CA GLN A 42 -12.44 -5.26 -7.38
C GLN A 42 -12.61 -3.74 -7.33
N GLY A 43 -12.14 -3.00 -8.34
CA GLY A 43 -12.20 -1.54 -8.37
C GLY A 43 -11.23 -0.84 -7.41
N VAL A 44 -10.17 -1.54 -6.97
CA VAL A 44 -9.12 -1.04 -6.09
C VAL A 44 -7.87 -0.75 -6.92
N GLU A 45 -7.25 0.41 -6.74
CA GLU A 45 -5.94 0.70 -7.33
C GLU A 45 -4.85 0.17 -6.39
N LEU A 46 -4.11 -0.86 -6.80
CA LEU A 46 -2.92 -1.28 -6.07
C LEU A 46 -1.68 -0.65 -6.72
N ALA A 47 -1.02 0.27 -6.03
CA ALA A 47 0.24 0.88 -6.45
C ALA A 47 1.39 0.30 -5.64
N TRP A 48 2.43 -0.20 -6.29
CA TRP A 48 3.57 -0.82 -5.61
C TRP A 48 4.92 -0.19 -5.98
N THR A 49 5.88 -0.36 -5.07
CA THR A 49 7.27 0.06 -5.21
C THR A 49 8.18 -0.93 -4.48
N GLN A 50 9.41 -1.07 -4.97
CA GLN A 50 10.50 -1.77 -4.28
C GLN A 50 11.54 -0.75 -3.81
N VAL A 51 11.79 -0.70 -2.51
CA VAL A 51 12.61 0.37 -1.88
C VAL A 51 14.08 0.35 -2.30
N ASP A 52 14.58 -0.81 -2.71
CA ASP A 52 15.92 -1.04 -3.25
C ASP A 52 16.04 -0.81 -4.76
N ALA A 53 14.93 -0.64 -5.47
CA ALA A 53 14.90 -0.28 -6.89
C ALA A 53 14.59 1.21 -7.11
N GLU A 54 13.53 1.73 -6.47
CA GLU A 54 13.02 3.09 -6.70
C GLU A 54 13.31 4.06 -5.54
N GLY A 55 13.73 3.55 -4.38
CA GLY A 55 14.04 4.36 -3.21
C GLY A 55 12.85 5.19 -2.70
N GLU A 56 13.17 6.30 -2.04
CA GLU A 56 12.21 7.23 -1.45
C GLU A 56 11.23 7.84 -2.46
N LYS A 57 11.63 7.98 -3.73
CA LYS A 57 10.77 8.52 -4.79
C LYS A 57 9.63 7.58 -5.13
N GLY A 58 9.94 6.28 -5.24
CA GLY A 58 8.91 5.25 -5.44
C GLY A 58 7.94 5.19 -4.27
N VAL A 59 8.44 5.32 -3.04
CA VAL A 59 7.62 5.36 -1.81
C VAL A 59 6.64 6.54 -1.84
N ALA A 60 7.12 7.75 -2.13
CA ALA A 60 6.27 8.93 -2.22
C ALA A 60 5.15 8.76 -3.27
N ARG A 61 5.49 8.21 -4.45
CA ARG A 61 4.56 7.95 -5.55
C ARG A 61 3.43 7.00 -5.17
N VAL A 62 3.75 5.91 -4.45
CA VAL A 62 2.72 4.92 -4.08
C VAL A 62 1.86 5.38 -2.91
N LEU A 63 2.43 6.15 -1.98
CA LEU A 63 1.69 6.71 -0.84
C LEU A 63 0.74 7.84 -1.23
N ASP A 64 1.05 8.61 -2.28
CA ASP A 64 0.22 9.72 -2.73
C ASP A 64 -1.21 9.25 -3.08
N GLY A 65 -2.21 9.79 -2.38
CA GLY A 65 -3.62 9.40 -2.53
C GLY A 65 -4.00 8.01 -2.01
N ALA A 66 -3.06 7.26 -1.41
CA ALA A 66 -3.37 5.95 -0.82
C ALA A 66 -4.20 6.09 0.46
N ARG A 67 -5.10 5.13 0.70
CA ARG A 67 -5.93 5.04 1.91
C ARG A 67 -5.52 3.91 2.83
N LEU A 68 -4.67 3.00 2.35
CA LEU A 68 -4.14 1.85 3.07
C LEU A 68 -2.69 1.60 2.65
N VAL A 69 -1.83 1.19 3.58
CA VAL A 69 -0.46 0.76 3.29
C VAL A 69 -0.24 -0.71 3.66
N ILE A 70 0.36 -1.47 2.76
CA ILE A 70 0.83 -2.83 2.99
C ILE A 70 2.36 -2.82 2.88
N VAL A 71 3.04 -3.28 3.93
CA VAL A 71 4.49 -3.49 3.92
C VAL A 71 4.76 -4.98 3.79
N ASP A 72 5.28 -5.41 2.65
CA ASP A 72 5.63 -6.81 2.39
C ASP A 72 7.15 -6.98 2.45
N ALA A 73 7.64 -7.42 3.61
CA ALA A 73 9.06 -7.54 3.90
C ALA A 73 9.31 -8.88 4.61
N PRO A 74 9.57 -9.97 3.86
CA PRO A 74 9.53 -11.34 4.39
C PRO A 74 10.64 -11.63 5.40
N ARG A 75 11.85 -11.08 5.22
CA ARG A 75 13.02 -11.29 6.10
C ARG A 75 13.31 -10.06 6.97
N SER A 76 14.09 -10.26 8.02
CA SER A 76 14.51 -9.17 8.92
C SER A 76 15.36 -8.11 8.22
N GLU A 77 16.21 -8.50 7.26
CA GLU A 77 17.00 -7.52 6.50
C GLU A 77 16.11 -6.65 5.60
N ASP A 78 15.11 -7.25 4.94
CA ASP A 78 14.12 -6.53 4.13
C ASP A 78 13.31 -5.56 5.00
N GLN A 79 12.93 -5.99 6.21
CA GLN A 79 12.21 -5.14 7.17
C GLN A 79 13.05 -3.93 7.56
N ALA A 80 14.31 -4.13 7.91
CA ALA A 80 15.22 -3.05 8.27
C ALA A 80 15.46 -2.09 7.09
N LEU A 81 15.56 -2.63 5.87
CA LEU A 81 15.72 -1.84 4.66
C LEU A 81 14.49 -0.97 4.37
N VAL A 82 13.29 -1.54 4.43
CA VAL A 82 12.04 -0.79 4.26
C VAL A 82 11.89 0.27 5.35
N GLU A 83 12.18 -0.07 6.61
CA GLU A 83 12.13 0.92 7.70
C GLU A 83 13.13 2.08 7.46
N ARG A 84 14.35 1.77 7.01
CA ARG A 84 15.38 2.78 6.71
C ARG A 84 14.97 3.73 5.59
N VAL A 85 14.35 3.22 4.53
CA VAL A 85 14.04 4.02 3.32
C VAL A 85 12.64 4.64 3.39
N ALA A 86 11.64 3.90 3.85
CA ALA A 86 10.24 4.27 3.78
C ALA A 86 9.63 4.64 5.15
N GLY A 87 10.25 4.25 6.27
CA GLY A 87 9.64 4.33 7.60
C GLY A 87 9.17 5.74 7.99
N ALA A 88 9.96 6.77 7.67
CA ALA A 88 9.59 8.16 7.91
C ALA A 88 8.36 8.60 7.11
N GLN A 89 8.29 8.25 5.82
CA GLN A 89 7.17 8.59 4.95
C GLN A 89 5.89 7.83 5.33
N ILE A 90 6.01 6.54 5.66
CA ILE A 90 4.88 5.71 6.15
C ILE A 90 4.27 6.32 7.42
N ARG A 91 5.12 6.67 8.41
CA ARG A 91 4.65 7.33 9.64
C ARG A 91 4.02 8.69 9.39
N ALA A 92 4.59 9.49 8.47
CA ALA A 92 4.06 10.80 8.12
C ALA A 92 2.67 10.71 7.44
N ALA A 93 2.43 9.68 6.64
CA ALA A 93 1.17 9.47 5.94
C ALA A 93 0.00 9.14 6.88
N ARG A 94 0.27 8.61 8.10
CA ARG A 94 -0.73 8.24 9.12
C ARG A 94 -1.85 7.34 8.58
N LEU A 95 -1.52 6.51 7.59
CA LEU A 95 -2.47 5.59 6.98
C LEU A 95 -2.62 4.32 7.83
N PRO A 96 -3.83 3.73 7.90
CA PRO A 96 -3.97 2.37 8.38
C PRO A 96 -3.21 1.42 7.47
N GLY A 97 -2.73 0.31 8.01
CA GLY A 97 -1.94 -0.63 7.25
C GLY A 97 -1.57 -1.91 7.97
N VAL A 98 -0.79 -2.72 7.28
CA VAL A 98 -0.34 -4.01 7.78
C VAL A 98 1.06 -4.35 7.26
N GLY A 99 1.92 -4.85 8.15
CA GLY A 99 3.18 -5.49 7.81
C GLY A 99 3.01 -6.99 7.67
N ILE A 100 3.51 -7.55 6.56
CA ILE A 100 3.54 -8.98 6.26
C ILE A 100 5.01 -9.43 6.27
N HIS A 101 5.34 -10.29 7.23
CA HIS A 101 6.70 -10.73 7.58
C HIS A 101 6.76 -12.26 7.66
N VAL A 102 6.43 -12.94 6.56
CA VAL A 102 6.16 -14.39 6.55
C VAL A 102 7.29 -15.27 7.08
N MET A 103 8.57 -14.83 7.04
CA MET A 103 9.71 -15.58 7.57
C MET A 103 10.04 -15.24 9.03
N SER A 104 9.20 -14.46 9.72
CA SER A 104 9.33 -14.10 11.13
C SER A 104 8.11 -14.58 11.94
N PRO A 105 8.01 -15.89 12.28
CA PRO A 105 6.79 -16.53 12.76
C PRO A 105 6.06 -15.86 13.94
N PRO A 106 6.72 -15.36 15.01
CA PRO A 106 6.02 -14.71 16.11
C PRO A 106 5.47 -13.32 15.74
N VAL A 107 5.91 -12.73 14.62
CA VAL A 107 5.59 -11.36 14.20
C VAL A 107 5.22 -11.26 12.73
N ARG A 108 4.70 -12.36 12.16
CA ARG A 108 4.40 -12.49 10.72
C ARG A 108 3.38 -11.48 10.20
N LEU A 109 2.52 -11.00 11.10
CA LEU A 109 1.49 -10.01 10.83
C LEU A 109 1.63 -8.88 11.84
N ARG A 110 1.85 -7.66 11.38
CA ARG A 110 1.93 -6.46 12.22
C ARG A 110 0.89 -5.43 11.79
N PRO A 111 -0.27 -5.35 12.48
CA PRO A 111 -1.24 -4.29 12.23
C PRO A 111 -0.64 -2.91 12.53
N GLN A 112 -0.95 -1.93 11.68
CA GLN A 112 -0.58 -0.53 11.87
C GLN A 112 -1.85 0.31 11.82
N GLY A 113 -2.44 0.61 12.97
CA GLY A 113 -3.72 1.34 13.02
C GLY A 113 -4.92 0.57 12.46
N LEU A 114 -4.79 -0.74 12.20
CA LEU A 114 -5.89 -1.65 11.85
C LEU A 114 -6.27 -2.56 13.03
N PRO A 115 -7.57 -2.85 13.24
CA PRO A 115 -7.98 -3.91 14.16
C PRO A 115 -7.37 -5.27 13.75
N PRO A 116 -6.94 -6.13 14.68
CA PRO A 116 -6.30 -7.41 14.36
C PRO A 116 -7.11 -8.31 13.40
N ALA A 117 -8.44 -8.37 13.59
CA ALA A 117 -9.32 -9.14 12.70
C ALA A 117 -9.36 -8.60 11.26
N GLN A 118 -9.21 -7.29 11.08
CA GLN A 118 -9.12 -6.70 9.74
C GLN A 118 -7.76 -6.94 9.11
N ALA A 119 -6.68 -6.86 9.89
CA ALA A 119 -5.35 -7.20 9.41
C ALA A 119 -5.25 -8.68 8.98
N GLN A 120 -5.89 -9.59 9.72
CA GLN A 120 -5.93 -11.01 9.35
C GLN A 120 -6.64 -11.23 8.00
N ARG A 121 -7.77 -10.54 7.75
CA ARG A 121 -8.46 -10.60 6.45
C ARG A 121 -7.66 -10.04 5.27
N VAL A 122 -6.71 -9.14 5.51
CA VAL A 122 -5.79 -8.65 4.45
C VAL A 122 -4.67 -9.66 4.21
N PHE A 123 -4.35 -10.48 5.22
CA PHE A 123 -3.30 -11.49 5.15
C PHE A 123 -3.76 -12.80 4.49
N ASP A 124 -4.98 -13.24 4.81
CA ASP A 124 -5.62 -14.44 4.24
C ASP A 124 -5.91 -14.28 2.73
#